data_AF-A0A9X4JMN6-F1
#
_entry.id   AF-A0A9X4JMN6-F1
#
_cell.length_a   1.000
_cell.length_b   1.000
_cell.length_c   1.000
_cell.angle_alpha   90.00
_cell.angle_beta   90.00
_cell.angle_gamma   90.00
#
_symmetry.space_group_name_H-M   'P 1'
#
loop_
_entity.id
_entity.type
_entity.pdbx_description
1 polymer ?
#
loop_
_entity_poly.entity_id
_entity_poly.type
_entity_poly.pdbx_seq_one_letter_code
_entity_poly.pdbx_strand_id
1 'polypeptide(L)'
;MNEYPMTVLIDQETMNWLVDLNKSGFNIHFANCFEASTYIEKSTINTVKLGDFIHKLEVTDQHNKRFITEECNRLDLSPEQLLKLNVFLTYQQELNPYSEVM
;
A
#
# COMPACT_ATOMS: atom_id res chain seq x y z
N MET A 1 12.44 6.52 -19.06
CA MET A 1 11.68 6.21 -17.82
C MET A 1 12.23 7.10 -16.72
N ASN A 2 11.39 7.64 -15.83
CA ASN A 2 11.72 8.81 -15.01
C ASN A 2 12.85 8.52 -13.99
N GLU A 3 13.91 9.32 -13.97
CA GLU A 3 15.05 9.14 -13.06
C GLU A 3 14.77 9.64 -11.64
N TYR A 4 13.75 10.49 -11.48
CA TYR A 4 13.36 11.00 -10.16
C TYR A 4 12.70 9.91 -9.30
N PRO A 5 12.90 9.94 -7.97
CA PRO A 5 12.15 9.10 -7.04
C PRO A 5 10.65 9.41 -7.14
N MET A 6 9.83 8.36 -7.11
CA MET A 6 8.38 8.54 -6.93
C MET A 6 8.15 8.84 -5.45
N THR A 7 7.44 9.92 -5.18
CA THR A 7 7.03 10.29 -3.82
C THR A 7 5.63 9.76 -3.56
N VAL A 8 5.45 9.04 -2.45
CA VAL A 8 4.13 8.62 -1.95
C VAL A 8 3.94 9.23 -0.56
N LEU A 9 2.86 9.97 -0.36
CA LEU A 9 2.53 10.55 0.94
C LEU A 9 1.77 9.56 1.82
N ILE A 10 1.99 9.61 3.12
CA ILE A 10 1.38 8.66 4.07
C ILE A 10 0.60 9.45 5.10
N ASP A 11 -0.69 9.15 5.21
CA ASP A 11 -1.56 9.76 6.21
C ASP A 11 -1.39 9.12 7.59
N GLN A 12 -1.86 9.84 8.61
CA GLN A 12 -1.72 9.44 10.02
C GLN A 12 -2.30 8.05 10.31
N GLU A 13 -3.45 7.72 9.71
CA GLU A 13 -4.13 6.45 9.96
C GLU A 13 -3.35 5.28 9.35
N THR A 14 -2.90 5.46 8.10
CA THR A 14 -2.07 4.48 7.38
C THR A 14 -0.77 4.22 8.14
N MET A 15 -0.14 5.27 8.66
CA MET A 15 1.07 5.14 9.46
C MET A 15 0.82 4.37 10.77
N ASN A 16 -0.33 4.61 11.42
CA ASN A 16 -0.69 3.88 12.64
C ASN A 16 -0.85 2.38 12.36
N TRP A 17 -1.55 2.00 11.29
CA TRP A 17 -1.69 0.59 10.90
C TRP A 17 -0.34 -0.08 10.60
N LEU A 18 0.56 0.63 9.92
CA LEU A 18 1.91 0.12 9.65
C LEU A 18 2.73 -0.08 10.92
N VAL A 19 2.63 0.83 11.89
CA VAL A 19 3.30 0.69 13.19
C VAL A 19 2.75 -0.53 13.94
N ASP A 20 1.43 -0.72 13.93
CA ASP A 20 0.79 -1.86 14.60
C ASP A 20 1.16 -3.20 13.94
N LEU A 21 1.20 -3.26 12.61
CA LEU A 21 1.63 -4.44 11.87
C LEU A 21 3.10 -4.79 12.14
N ASN A 22 3.99 -3.80 12.18
CA ASN A 22 5.39 -4.03 12.52
C ASN A 22 5.56 -4.51 13.98
N LYS A 23 4.72 -4.04 14.91
CA LYS A 23 4.72 -4.52 16.31
C LYS A 23 4.17 -5.93 16.46
N SER A 24 3.28 -6.39 15.58
CA SER A 24 2.73 -7.75 15.61
C SER A 24 3.72 -8.81 15.12
N GLY A 25 4.93 -8.41 14.71
CA GLY A 25 5.96 -9.29 14.17
C GLY A 25 5.86 -9.49 12.66
N PHE A 26 4.88 -8.86 12.00
CA PHE A 26 4.79 -8.82 10.54
C PHE A 26 5.72 -7.71 10.04
N ASN A 27 6.90 -8.08 9.55
CA ASN A 27 7.90 -7.11 9.10
C ASN A 27 7.48 -6.54 7.73
N ILE A 28 6.65 -5.51 7.76
CA ILE A 28 6.15 -4.88 6.54
C ILE A 28 7.20 -3.91 6.03
N HIS A 29 7.85 -4.29 4.93
CA HIS A 29 8.52 -3.33 4.08
C HIS A 29 7.48 -2.65 3.20
N PHE A 30 7.46 -1.31 3.20
CA PHE A 30 6.53 -0.49 2.39
C PHE A 30 6.44 -0.90 0.92
N ALA A 31 7.55 -1.37 0.33
CA ALA A 31 7.57 -1.87 -1.04
C ALA A 31 6.69 -3.12 -1.22
N ASN A 32 6.71 -4.02 -0.23
CA ASN A 32 5.94 -5.25 -0.24
C ASN A 32 4.44 -5.00 -0.02
N CYS A 33 4.05 -3.86 0.57
CA CYS A 33 2.64 -3.48 0.66
C CYS A 33 1.99 -3.38 -0.71
N PHE A 34 2.74 -2.92 -1.73
CA PHE A 34 2.16 -2.77 -3.06
C PHE A 34 1.94 -4.12 -3.73
N GLU A 35 2.69 -5.16 -3.42
CA GLU A 35 2.53 -6.48 -4.08
C GLU A 35 1.11 -7.06 -3.90
N ALA A 36 0.49 -6.78 -2.74
CA ALA A 36 -0.87 -7.20 -2.44
C ALA A 36 -1.92 -6.53 -3.35
N SER A 37 -1.55 -5.46 -4.07
CA SER A 37 -2.44 -4.72 -4.98
C SER A 37 -3.02 -5.62 -6.07
N THR A 38 -2.23 -6.60 -6.52
CA THR A 38 -2.62 -7.54 -7.58
C THR A 38 -3.89 -8.32 -7.25
N TYR A 39 -4.20 -8.52 -5.97
CA TYR A 39 -5.38 -9.25 -5.49
C TYR A 39 -6.59 -8.34 -5.22
N ILE A 40 -6.45 -7.02 -5.37
CA ILE A 40 -7.52 -6.06 -5.10
C ILE A 40 -8.46 -5.99 -6.31
N GLU A 41 -9.74 -6.27 -6.05
CA GLU A 41 -10.84 -6.02 -6.99
C GLU A 41 -11.30 -4.55 -6.91
N LYS A 42 -11.75 -4.00 -8.05
CA LYS A 42 -12.25 -2.62 -8.12
C LYS A 42 -13.43 -2.33 -7.19
N SER A 43 -14.24 -3.34 -6.91
CA SER A 43 -15.38 -3.29 -5.99
C SER A 43 -14.97 -2.91 -4.55
N THR A 44 -13.74 -3.26 -4.15
CA THR A 44 -13.19 -3.06 -2.79
C THR A 44 -12.76 -1.62 -2.52
N ILE A 45 -12.62 -0.80 -3.57
CA ILE A 45 -12.00 0.54 -3.51
C ILE A 45 -12.80 1.56 -2.69
N ASN A 46 -14.12 1.41 -2.58
CA ASN A 46 -15.01 2.39 -1.94
C ASN A 46 -14.83 2.54 -0.42
N THR A 47 -13.82 1.91 0.17
CA THR A 47 -13.63 1.77 1.62
C THR A 47 -12.61 2.73 2.21
N VAL A 48 -11.68 3.30 1.42
CA VAL A 48 -10.56 4.10 1.96
C VAL A 48 -10.63 5.57 1.55
N LYS A 49 -10.52 6.47 2.54
CA LYS A 49 -10.37 7.91 2.36
C LYS A 49 -9.02 8.36 2.90
N LEU A 50 -8.35 9.27 2.21
CA LEU A 50 -7.09 9.83 2.69
C LEU A 50 -7.34 10.87 3.79
N GLY A 51 -6.48 10.85 4.81
CA GLY A 51 -6.43 11.86 5.87
C GLY A 51 -5.28 12.84 5.68
N ASP A 52 -4.86 13.46 6.79
CA ASP A 52 -3.72 14.38 6.81
C ASP A 52 -2.40 13.62 6.65
N PHE A 53 -1.60 14.03 5.66
CA PHE A 53 -0.30 13.46 5.39
C PHE A 53 0.73 13.89 6.45
N ILE A 54 1.38 12.91 7.06
CA ILE A 54 2.39 13.13 8.12
C ILE A 54 3.77 12.58 7.73
N HIS A 55 3.86 11.78 6.68
CA HIS A 55 5.11 11.16 6.25
C HIS A 55 5.23 11.06 4.73
N LYS A 56 6.47 10.83 4.27
CA LYS A 56 6.83 10.73 2.86
C LYS A 56 7.67 9.47 2.63
N LEU A 57 7.25 8.64 1.68
CA LEU A 57 8.00 7.51 1.17
C LEU A 57 8.59 7.84 -0.20
N GLU A 58 9.87 7.56 -0.38
CA GLU A 58 10.54 7.67 -1.68
C GLU A 58 10.77 6.29 -2.30
N VAL A 59 10.15 6.05 -3.45
CA VAL A 59 10.33 4.84 -4.24
C VAL A 59 11.35 5.12 -5.33
N THR A 60 12.56 4.62 -5.14
CA THR A 60 13.70 4.82 -6.05
C THR A 60 13.82 3.71 -7.08
N ASP A 61 13.47 2.47 -6.71
CA ASP A 61 13.52 1.31 -7.59
C ASP A 61 12.56 1.44 -8.78
N GLN A 62 13.07 1.19 -9.98
CA GLN A 62 12.32 1.38 -11.22
C GLN A 62 11.23 0.33 -11.42
N HIS A 63 11.44 -0.90 -10.93
CA HIS A 63 10.46 -1.97 -11.02
C HIS A 63 9.25 -1.64 -10.13
N ASN A 64 9.50 -1.22 -8.89
CA ASN A 64 8.46 -0.80 -7.97
C ASN A 64 7.70 0.44 -8.48
N LYS A 65 8.40 1.45 -9.03
CA LYS A 65 7.75 2.60 -9.65
C LYS A 65 6.79 2.20 -10.77
N ARG A 66 7.22 1.28 -11.63
CA ARG A 66 6.40 0.77 -12.74
C ARG A 66 5.18 0.03 -12.21
N PHE A 67 5.39 -0.90 -11.29
CA PHE A 67 4.34 -1.71 -10.69
C PHE A 67 3.26 -0.83 -10.03
N ILE A 68 3.67 0.13 -9.19
CA ILE A 68 2.73 1.07 -8.54
C ILE A 68 1.93 1.85 -9.58
N THR A 69 2.59 2.32 -10.65
CA THR A 69 1.92 3.07 -11.72
C THR A 69 0.90 2.20 -12.46
N GLU A 70 1.24 0.95 -12.77
CA GLU A 70 0.35 0.01 -13.46
C GLU A 70 -0.87 -0.33 -12.60
N GLU A 71 -0.69 -0.57 -11.30
CA GLU A 71 -1.79 -0.87 -10.38
C GLU A 71 -2.69 0.33 -10.09
N CYS A 72 -2.10 1.53 -9.93
CA CYS A 72 -2.84 2.78 -9.84
C CYS A 72 -3.72 3.00 -11.06
N ASN A 73 -3.19 2.80 -12.27
CA ASN A 73 -3.96 2.91 -13.51
C ASN A 73 -5.06 1.84 -13.61
N ARG A 74 -4.74 0.60 -13.20
CA ARG A 74 -5.70 -0.51 -13.20
C ARG A 74 -6.88 -0.20 -12.30
N LEU A 75 -6.64 0.29 -11.09
CA LEU A 75 -7.63 0.53 -10.06
C LEU A 75 -8.25 1.94 -10.09
N ASP A 76 -7.72 2.86 -10.90
CA ASP A 76 -8.08 4.29 -10.92
C ASP A 76 -7.86 4.95 -9.55
N LEU A 77 -6.65 4.76 -9.00
CA LEU A 77 -6.22 5.24 -7.69
C LEU A 77 -4.95 6.07 -7.76
N SER A 78 -4.78 6.99 -6.80
CA SER A 78 -3.48 7.59 -6.51
C SER A 78 -2.56 6.58 -5.78
N PRO A 79 -1.22 6.75 -5.85
CA PRO A 79 -0.28 5.93 -5.07
C PRO A 79 -0.57 5.92 -3.56
N GLU A 80 -1.02 7.05 -3.02
CA GLU A 80 -1.42 7.20 -1.62
C GLU A 80 -2.63 6.34 -1.29
N GLN A 81 -3.68 6.39 -2.13
CA GLN A 81 -4.87 5.56 -1.96
C GLN A 81 -4.53 4.08 -2.12
N LEU A 82 -3.69 3.74 -3.09
CA LEU A 82 -3.24 2.37 -3.32
C LEU A 82 -2.51 1.83 -2.09
N LEU A 83 -1.55 2.57 -1.55
CA LEU A 83 -0.82 2.18 -0.35
C LEU A 83 -1.78 1.99 0.84
N LYS A 84 -2.68 2.95 1.07
CA LYS A 84 -3.65 2.87 2.16
C LYS A 84 -4.56 1.66 2.04
N LEU A 85 -5.06 1.38 0.84
CA LEU A 85 -5.93 0.23 0.58
C LEU A 85 -5.21 -1.09 0.87
N ASN A 86 -3.96 -1.23 0.40
CA ASN A 86 -3.16 -2.42 0.69
C ASN A 86 -2.93 -2.61 2.19
N VAL A 87 -2.50 -1.56 2.89
CA VAL A 87 -2.27 -1.61 4.34
C VAL A 87 -3.57 -1.93 5.08
N PHE A 88 -4.68 -1.31 4.71
CA PHE A 88 -6.00 -1.57 5.30
C PHE A 88 -6.38 -3.05 5.15
N LEU A 89 -6.29 -3.59 3.94
CA LEU A 89 -6.68 -4.98 3.67
C LEU A 89 -5.73 -6.00 4.33
N THR A 90 -4.42 -5.69 4.42
CA THR A 90 -3.49 -6.50 5.22
C THR A 90 -3.83 -6.42 6.72
N TYR A 91 -4.16 -5.23 7.22
CA TYR A 91 -4.55 -5.02 8.61
C TYR A 91 -5.85 -5.76 8.99
N GLN A 92 -6.85 -5.78 8.10
CA GLN A 92 -8.08 -6.56 8.25
C GLN A 92 -7.87 -8.07 8.08
N GLN A 93 -6.65 -8.52 7.73
CA GLN A 93 -6.32 -9.90 7.34
C GLN A 93 -7.03 -10.39 6.07
N GLU A 94 -7.73 -9.52 5.33
CA GLU A 94 -8.41 -9.86 4.08
C GLU A 94 -7.42 -10.20 2.95
N LEU A 95 -6.21 -9.65 3.03
CA LEU A 95 -5.11 -9.93 2.10
C LEU A 95 -3.98 -10.73 2.74
N ASN A 96 -4.18 -11.42 3.87
CA ASN A 96 -3.12 -12.26 4.44
C ASN A 96 -2.89 -13.51 3.56
N PRO A 97 -1.82 -13.58 2.75
CA PRO A 97 -1.59 -14.73 1.87
C PRO A 97 -1.18 -15.98 2.67
N TYR A 98 -0.99 -15.84 3.99
CA TYR A 98 -0.64 -16.92 4.92
C TYR A 98 -1.81 -17.36 5.81
N SER A 99 -3.04 -16.84 5.61
CA SER A 99 -4.20 -17.26 6.41
C SER A 99 -4.63 -18.71 6.15
N GLU A 100 -4.18 -19.34 5.05
CA GLU A 100 -4.43 -20.76 4.77
C GLU A 100 -3.48 -21.72 5.52
N VAL A 101 -2.58 -21.22 6.39
CA VAL A 101 -1.68 -22.07 7.18
C VAL A 101 -2.11 -22.08 8.66
N MET A 102 -3.31 -22.57 8.95
CA MET A 102 -3.69 -23.11 10.27
C MET A 102 -4.64 -24.30 10.13
#